data_AF-A0A537M1Z6-F1
#
_entry.id   AF-A0A537M1Z6-F1
#
_cell.length_a   1.000
_cell.length_b   1.000
_cell.length_c   1.000
_cell.angle_alpha   90.00
_cell.angle_beta   90.00
_cell.angle_gamma   90.00
#
_symmetry.space_group_name_H-M   'P 1'
#
loop_
_entity.id
_entity.type
_entity.pdbx_description
1 polymer ?
#
loop_
_entity_poly.entity_id
_entity_poly.type
_entity_poly.pdbx_seq_one_letter_code
_entity_poly.pdbx_strand_id
1 'polypeptide(L)'
;MKNKVLLALLAAPLAATAALAAPPSTFLRQAALTDNSEIELGALAQARGASQLARQAGRMLQADHRASQAAAAPLMARYRVRPPTGVLPEARTEMRRLQRLSGRAFDRELATFNIAAHNRAIALFQAQARSGDRDTAAFARAQLPVLRHHLQMARDLQRQTR
;
A
#
# COMPACT_ATOMS: atom_id res chain seq x y z
N MET A 1 -56.85 35.85 8.72
CA MET A 1 -56.92 34.42 8.34
C MET A 1 -55.50 33.88 8.30
N LYS A 2 -55.24 32.86 9.11
CA LYS A 2 -53.95 32.17 9.22
C LYS A 2 -53.75 31.34 7.95
N ASN A 3 -52.55 31.31 7.37
CA ASN A 3 -52.05 30.08 6.74
C ASN A 3 -50.52 30.05 6.76
N LYS A 4 -50.03 29.07 7.51
CA LYS A 4 -48.62 28.72 7.71
C LYS A 4 -48.12 28.04 6.42
N VAL A 5 -47.09 28.58 5.80
CA VAL A 5 -46.34 27.84 4.78
C VAL A 5 -45.22 27.09 5.51
N LEU A 6 -45.33 25.77 5.45
CA LEU A 6 -44.42 24.80 6.05
C LEU A 6 -43.09 24.83 5.27
N LEU A 7 -42.00 25.21 5.92
CA LEU A 7 -40.65 25.04 5.39
C LEU A 7 -40.30 23.54 5.46
N ALA A 8 -40.35 22.85 4.33
CA ALA A 8 -39.75 21.53 4.20
C ALA A 8 -38.23 21.70 3.99
N LEU A 9 -37.44 21.51 5.05
CA LEU A 9 -36.00 21.34 4.94
C LEU A 9 -35.71 19.97 4.31
N LEU A 10 -35.41 19.97 3.01
CA LEU A 10 -34.80 18.84 2.32
C LEU A 10 -33.39 18.65 2.89
N ALA A 11 -33.24 17.74 3.84
CA ALA A 11 -31.93 17.21 4.20
C ALA A 11 -31.46 16.30 3.04
N ALA A 12 -30.65 16.86 2.14
CA ALA A 12 -29.93 16.06 1.16
C ALA A 12 -28.96 15.13 1.92
N PRO A 13 -28.98 13.80 1.71
CA PRO A 13 -27.97 12.95 2.29
C PRO A 13 -26.61 13.37 1.71
N LEU A 14 -25.64 13.68 2.56
CA LEU A 14 -24.23 13.69 2.17
C LEU A 14 -23.89 12.25 1.75
N ALA A 15 -24.04 11.95 0.47
CA ALA A 15 -23.37 10.81 -0.12
C ALA A 15 -21.87 11.10 0.04
N ALA A 16 -21.24 10.44 1.01
CA ALA A 16 -19.79 10.40 1.09
C ALA A 16 -19.31 9.95 -0.29
N THR A 17 -18.63 10.84 -1.02
CA THR A 17 -18.05 10.55 -2.32
C THR A 17 -17.02 9.45 -2.10
N ALA A 18 -17.45 8.21 -2.28
CA ALA A 18 -16.57 7.06 -2.21
C ALA A 18 -15.47 7.28 -3.24
N ALA A 19 -14.21 7.24 -2.80
CA ALA A 19 -13.07 7.27 -3.71
C ALA A 19 -13.27 6.21 -4.79
N LEU A 20 -13.39 6.64 -6.04
CA LEU A 20 -13.64 5.78 -7.19
C LEU A 20 -12.48 4.78 -7.34
N ALA A 21 -12.81 3.52 -7.64
CA ALA A 21 -11.79 2.54 -7.98
C ALA A 21 -11.03 2.98 -9.24
N ALA A 22 -9.75 2.63 -9.30
CA ALA A 22 -8.95 2.90 -10.49
C ALA A 22 -9.33 1.93 -11.61
N PRO A 23 -9.11 2.30 -12.89
CA PRO A 23 -9.19 1.35 -13.98
C PRO A 23 -8.30 0.12 -13.69
N PRO A 24 -8.72 -1.10 -14.08
CA PRO A 24 -8.01 -2.33 -13.72
C PRO A 24 -6.53 -2.31 -14.10
N SER A 25 -6.22 -1.77 -15.29
CA SER A 25 -4.85 -1.64 -15.78
C SER A 25 -4.00 -0.68 -14.93
N THR A 26 -4.56 0.46 -14.53
CA THR A 26 -3.92 1.44 -13.65
C THR A 26 -3.66 0.84 -12.27
N PHE A 27 -4.65 0.17 -11.69
CA PHE A 27 -4.53 -0.49 -10.39
C PHE A 27 -3.44 -1.55 -10.40
N LEU A 28 -3.47 -2.48 -11.37
CA LEU A 28 -2.49 -3.57 -11.48
C LEU A 28 -1.08 -3.05 -11.72
N ARG A 29 -0.92 -2.01 -12.55
CA ARG A 29 0.39 -1.39 -12.77
C ARG A 29 0.94 -0.73 -11.50
N GLN A 30 0.08 -0.02 -10.75
CA GLN A 30 0.47 0.61 -9.48
C GLN A 30 0.81 -0.44 -8.42
N ALA A 31 0.03 -1.52 -8.32
CA ALA A 31 0.30 -2.63 -7.42
C ALA A 31 1.66 -3.28 -7.75
N ALA A 32 1.94 -3.57 -9.02
CA ALA A 32 3.22 -4.16 -9.43
C ALA A 32 4.43 -3.25 -9.17
N LEU A 33 4.30 -1.93 -9.37
CA LEU A 33 5.35 -0.97 -9.00
C LEU A 33 5.57 -0.90 -7.49
N THR A 34 4.50 -1.01 -6.71
CA THR A 34 4.57 -1.08 -5.24
C THR A 34 5.30 -2.36 -4.81
N ASP A 35 4.95 -3.50 -5.39
CA ASP A 35 5.62 -4.77 -5.12
C ASP A 35 7.12 -4.72 -5.44
N ASN A 36 7.51 -4.18 -6.61
CA ASN A 36 8.93 -4.00 -6.95
C ASN A 36 9.65 -3.14 -5.89
N SER A 37 8.98 -2.06 -5.45
CA SER A 37 9.54 -1.13 -4.47
C SER A 37 9.79 -1.80 -3.12
N GLU A 38 8.83 -2.57 -2.63
CA GLU A 38 8.92 -3.26 -1.34
C GLU A 38 9.88 -4.46 -1.37
N ILE A 39 10.04 -5.12 -2.54
CA ILE A 39 11.07 -6.16 -2.72
C ILE A 39 12.49 -5.57 -2.62
N GLU A 40 12.75 -4.44 -3.29
CA GLU A 40 14.05 -3.77 -3.21
C GLU A 40 14.30 -3.17 -1.82
N LEU A 41 13.29 -2.51 -1.24
CA LEU A 41 13.36 -1.98 0.12
C LEU A 41 13.59 -3.09 1.14
N GLY A 42 12.93 -4.24 0.98
CA GLY A 42 13.10 -5.40 1.83
C GLY A 42 14.52 -5.99 1.75
N ALA A 43 15.16 -5.97 0.57
CA ALA A 43 16.57 -6.34 0.43
C ALA A 43 17.47 -5.40 1.24
N LEU A 44 17.23 -4.09 1.13
CA LEU A 44 17.99 -3.08 1.85
C LEU A 44 17.83 -3.24 3.37
N ALA A 45 16.61 -3.49 3.84
CA ALA A 45 16.31 -3.71 5.25
C ALA A 45 16.97 -4.99 5.81
N GLN A 46 17.05 -6.06 5.02
CA GLN A 46 17.78 -7.27 5.42
C GLN A 46 19.27 -7.02 5.55
N ALA A 47 19.86 -6.30 4.60
CA ALA A 47 21.29 -6.04 4.56
C ALA A 47 21.75 -5.01 5.60
N ARG A 48 20.91 -4.01 5.91
CA ARG A 48 21.32 -2.83 6.70
C ARG A 48 20.51 -2.60 7.98
N GLY A 49 19.41 -3.31 8.16
CA GLY A 49 18.59 -3.21 9.37
C GLY A 49 19.43 -3.50 10.61
N ALA A 50 19.36 -2.63 11.61
CA ALA A 50 20.16 -2.73 12.82
C ALA A 50 19.56 -3.73 13.82
N SER A 51 18.24 -3.67 14.00
CA SER A 51 17.48 -4.60 14.83
C SER A 51 17.16 -5.90 14.10
N GLN A 52 16.92 -6.95 14.88
CA GLN A 52 16.38 -8.22 14.36
C GLN A 52 15.02 -7.99 13.68
N LEU A 53 14.18 -7.10 14.23
CA LEU A 53 12.86 -6.79 13.70
C LEU A 53 12.96 -6.11 12.32
N ALA A 54 13.88 -5.17 12.11
CA ALA A 54 14.09 -4.56 10.80
C ALA A 54 14.52 -5.59 9.74
N ARG A 55 15.41 -6.52 10.09
CA ARG A 55 15.83 -7.58 9.18
C ARG A 55 14.71 -8.59 8.90
N GLN A 56 13.88 -8.90 9.89
CA GLN A 56 12.69 -9.76 9.72
C GLN A 56 11.66 -9.09 8.82
N ALA A 57 11.38 -7.79 9.02
CA ALA A 57 10.50 -7.01 8.17
C ALA A 57 10.98 -7.06 6.71
N GLY A 58 12.29 -6.88 6.48
CA GLY A 58 12.84 -6.96 5.13
C GLY A 58 12.64 -8.32 4.45
N ARG A 59 12.71 -9.44 5.20
CA ARG A 59 12.41 -10.78 4.66
C ARG A 59 10.94 -10.95 4.33
N MET A 60 10.06 -10.50 5.22
CA MET A 60 8.61 -10.56 5.06
C MET A 60 8.16 -9.79 3.82
N LEU A 61 8.60 -8.53 3.69
CA LEU A 61 8.28 -7.69 2.53
C LEU A 61 8.69 -8.38 1.22
N GLN A 62 9.90 -8.92 1.14
CA GLN A 62 10.33 -9.61 -0.08
C GLN A 62 9.49 -10.84 -0.41
N ALA A 63 9.20 -11.69 0.58
CA ALA A 63 8.46 -12.92 0.35
C ALA A 63 7.02 -12.60 -0.09
N ASP A 64 6.33 -11.74 0.67
CA ASP A 64 4.92 -11.45 0.47
C ASP A 64 4.69 -10.66 -0.83
N HIS A 65 5.54 -9.70 -1.15
CA HIS A 65 5.39 -8.94 -2.38
C HIS A 65 5.77 -9.75 -3.64
N ARG A 66 6.68 -10.73 -3.54
CA ARG A 66 6.88 -11.71 -4.63
C ARG A 66 5.65 -12.60 -4.84
N ALA A 67 5.01 -13.03 -3.75
CA ALA A 67 3.76 -13.78 -3.83
C ALA A 67 2.62 -12.92 -4.44
N SER A 68 2.53 -11.64 -4.07
CA SER A 68 1.61 -10.68 -4.68
C SER A 68 1.85 -10.54 -6.20
N GLN A 69 3.11 -10.42 -6.64
CA GLN A 69 3.44 -10.36 -8.07
C GLN A 69 3.00 -11.61 -8.83
N ALA A 70 3.25 -12.79 -8.25
CA ALA A 70 2.81 -14.05 -8.84
C ALA A 70 1.28 -14.13 -8.96
N ALA A 71 0.55 -13.65 -7.94
CA ALA A 71 -0.91 -13.58 -7.96
C ALA A 71 -1.45 -12.52 -8.95
N ALA A 72 -0.72 -11.42 -9.16
CA ALA A 72 -1.10 -10.36 -10.09
C ALA A 72 -0.85 -10.72 -11.56
N ALA A 73 0.17 -11.54 -11.85
CA ALA A 73 0.58 -11.90 -13.21
C ALA A 73 -0.57 -12.36 -14.15
N PRO A 74 -1.46 -13.30 -13.78
CA PRO A 74 -2.58 -13.69 -14.66
C PRO A 74 -3.57 -12.55 -14.91
N LEU A 75 -3.78 -11.66 -13.93
CA LEU A 75 -4.64 -10.49 -14.10
C LEU A 75 -4.00 -9.47 -15.04
N MET A 76 -2.69 -9.25 -14.90
CA MET A 76 -1.96 -8.37 -15.81
C MET A 76 -2.04 -8.86 -17.26
N ALA A 77 -1.92 -10.17 -17.49
CA ALA A 77 -2.13 -10.75 -18.83
C ALA A 77 -3.56 -10.52 -19.34
N ARG A 78 -4.57 -10.80 -18.52
CA ARG A 78 -5.99 -10.60 -18.86
C ARG A 78 -6.30 -9.15 -19.23
N TYR A 79 -5.77 -8.20 -18.47
CA TYR A 79 -5.98 -6.77 -18.67
C TYR A 79 -4.95 -6.13 -19.62
N ARG A 80 -4.12 -6.93 -20.31
CA ARG A 80 -3.08 -6.48 -21.25
C ARG A 80 -2.10 -5.46 -20.65
N VAL A 81 -1.82 -5.59 -19.35
CA VAL A 81 -0.83 -4.78 -18.64
C VAL A 81 0.52 -5.45 -18.75
N ARG A 82 1.50 -4.74 -19.32
CA ARG A 82 2.90 -5.19 -19.26
C ARG A 82 3.44 -5.02 -17.84
N PRO A 83 4.08 -6.04 -17.24
CA PRO A 83 4.77 -5.90 -15.97
C PRO A 83 5.74 -4.71 -16.01
N PRO A 84 5.59 -3.72 -15.11
CA PRO A 84 6.50 -2.58 -15.09
C PRO A 84 7.87 -2.99 -14.59
N THR A 85 8.91 -2.37 -15.15
CA THR A 85 10.27 -2.49 -14.65
C THR A 85 10.57 -1.38 -13.64
N GLY A 86 11.34 -1.71 -12.60
CA GLY A 86 11.80 -0.75 -11.61
C GLY A 86 10.73 -0.39 -10.56
N VAL A 87 11.03 0.65 -9.78
CA VAL A 87 10.31 1.02 -8.56
C VAL A 87 9.63 2.38 -8.67
N LEU A 88 8.77 2.69 -7.70
CA LEU A 88 8.17 4.01 -7.54
C LEU A 88 9.24 5.09 -7.28
N PRO A 89 9.11 6.32 -7.83
CA PRO A 89 10.08 7.40 -7.62
C PRO A 89 10.32 7.73 -6.14
N GLU A 90 9.28 7.71 -5.33
CA GLU A 90 9.35 7.93 -3.88
C GLU A 90 10.17 6.82 -3.19
N ALA A 91 9.95 5.55 -3.56
CA ALA A 91 10.71 4.43 -3.00
C ALA A 91 12.18 4.51 -3.39
N ARG A 92 12.48 4.86 -4.64
CA ARG A 92 13.87 5.10 -5.08
C ARG A 92 14.54 6.19 -4.27
N THR A 93 13.82 7.27 -3.98
CA THR A 93 14.33 8.40 -3.20
C THR A 93 14.57 8.00 -1.75
N GLU A 94 13.66 7.22 -1.18
CA GLU A 94 13.79 6.71 0.16
C GLU A 94 14.97 5.74 0.31
N MET A 95 15.14 4.79 -0.62
CA MET A 95 16.27 3.87 -0.59
C MET A 95 17.62 4.60 -0.60
N ARG A 96 17.75 5.69 -1.39
CA ARG A 96 18.96 6.54 -1.36
C ARG A 96 19.16 7.18 0.01
N ARG A 97 18.09 7.61 0.68
CA ARG A 97 18.14 8.19 2.03
C ARG A 97 18.57 7.15 3.05
N LEU A 98 17.92 5.99 3.07
CA LEU A 98 18.24 4.86 3.93
C LEU A 98 19.70 4.38 3.78
N GLN A 99 20.25 4.38 2.56
CA GLN A 99 21.66 4.01 2.34
C GLN A 99 22.65 4.91 3.09
N ARG A 100 22.29 6.16 3.38
CA ARG A 100 23.12 7.11 4.15
C ARG A 100 22.91 7.01 5.66
N LEU A 101 21.95 6.19 6.09
CA LEU A 101 21.64 5.95 7.49
C LEU A 101 22.21 4.61 7.94
N SER A 102 22.35 4.48 9.25
CA SER A 102 22.82 3.28 9.93
C SER A 102 22.20 3.19 11.33
N GLY A 103 22.31 2.01 11.94
CA GLY A 103 21.87 1.80 13.32
C GLY A 103 20.39 2.13 13.51
N ARG A 104 20.09 2.72 14.67
CA ARG A 104 18.72 3.12 15.04
C ARG A 104 18.10 4.13 14.08
N ALA A 105 18.90 5.01 13.47
CA ALA A 105 18.40 6.00 12.53
C ALA A 105 17.86 5.34 11.25
N PHE A 106 18.52 4.29 10.76
CA PHE A 106 18.03 3.48 9.64
C PHE A 106 16.68 2.83 9.97
N ASP A 107 16.59 2.12 11.09
CA ASP A 107 15.38 1.39 11.46
C ASP A 107 14.18 2.33 11.67
N ARG A 108 14.40 3.51 12.26
CA ARG A 108 13.37 4.53 12.46
C ARG A 108 12.84 5.08 11.14
N GLU A 109 13.74 5.37 10.21
CA GLU A 109 13.37 5.88 8.88
C GLU A 109 12.60 4.81 8.09
N LEU A 110 13.11 3.56 8.09
CA LEU A 110 12.47 2.42 7.45
C LEU A 110 11.03 2.25 7.95
N ALA A 111 10.82 2.29 9.27
CA ALA A 111 9.50 2.20 9.88
C ALA A 111 8.58 3.36 9.46
N THR A 112 9.11 4.58 9.45
CA THR A 112 8.36 5.80 9.12
C THR A 112 7.87 5.77 7.67
N PHE A 113 8.75 5.44 6.73
CA PHE A 113 8.38 5.28 5.33
C PHE A 113 7.35 4.16 5.13
N ASN A 114 7.58 2.99 5.71
CA ASN A 114 6.69 1.84 5.56
C ASN A 114 5.28 2.13 6.09
N ILE A 115 5.13 2.83 7.23
CA ILE A 115 3.81 3.23 7.74
C ILE A 115 3.08 4.09 6.70
N ALA A 116 3.75 5.09 6.13
CA ALA A 116 3.15 5.98 5.15
C ALA A 116 2.79 5.25 3.85
N ALA A 117 3.69 4.41 3.33
CA ALA A 117 3.48 3.62 2.12
C ALA A 117 2.30 2.65 2.28
N HIS A 118 2.26 1.89 3.38
CA HIS A 118 1.21 0.90 3.62
C HIS A 118 -0.16 1.54 3.88
N ASN A 119 -0.24 2.71 4.53
CA ASN A 119 -1.51 3.42 4.65
C ASN A 119 -2.08 3.81 3.27
N ARG A 120 -1.23 4.30 2.35
CA ARG A 120 -1.66 4.63 0.98
C ARG A 120 -2.06 3.37 0.20
N ALA A 121 -1.28 2.30 0.31
CA ALA A 121 -1.58 1.02 -0.33
C ALA A 121 -2.91 0.45 0.17
N ILE A 122 -3.15 0.42 1.49
CA ILE A 122 -4.42 -0.03 2.06
C ILE A 122 -5.59 0.80 1.53
N ALA A 123 -5.46 2.13 1.45
CA ALA A 123 -6.53 2.97 0.90
C ALA A 123 -6.84 2.64 -0.57
N LEU A 124 -5.80 2.49 -1.41
CA LEU A 124 -5.94 2.07 -2.80
C LEU A 124 -6.63 0.71 -2.93
N PHE A 125 -6.16 -0.28 -2.18
CA PHE A 125 -6.69 -1.65 -2.21
C PHE A 125 -8.09 -1.72 -1.64
N GLN A 126 -8.44 -0.91 -0.64
CA GLN A 126 -9.81 -0.81 -0.14
C GLN A 126 -10.76 -0.20 -1.16
N ALA A 127 -10.34 0.84 -1.89
CA ALA A 127 -11.15 1.41 -2.98
C ALA A 127 -11.38 0.37 -4.08
N GLN A 128 -10.32 -0.34 -4.50
CA GLN A 128 -10.43 -1.39 -5.50
C GLN A 128 -11.30 -2.57 -5.03
N ALA A 129 -11.15 -2.99 -3.79
CA ALA A 129 -11.94 -4.06 -3.18
C ALA A 129 -13.45 -3.74 -3.11
N ARG A 130 -13.82 -2.46 -3.01
CA ARG A 130 -15.21 -2.01 -2.93
C ARG A 130 -15.83 -1.81 -4.31
N SER A 131 -15.11 -1.16 -5.22
CA SER A 131 -15.70 -0.61 -6.44
C SER A 131 -15.00 -1.05 -7.73
N GLY A 132 -13.99 -1.93 -7.63
CA GLY A 132 -13.32 -2.52 -8.79
C GLY A 132 -14.16 -3.57 -9.50
N ASP A 133 -13.72 -4.01 -10.67
CA ASP A 133 -14.29 -5.17 -11.34
C ASP A 133 -14.10 -6.44 -10.51
N ARG A 134 -14.82 -7.51 -10.87
CA ARG A 134 -14.81 -8.79 -10.14
C ARG A 134 -13.39 -9.29 -9.83
N ASP A 135 -12.49 -9.27 -10.80
CA ASP A 135 -11.18 -9.89 -10.68
C ASP A 135 -10.21 -9.02 -9.88
N THR A 136 -10.16 -7.70 -10.16
CA THR A 136 -9.29 -6.78 -9.40
C THR A 136 -9.79 -6.53 -7.99
N ALA A 137 -11.11 -6.52 -7.76
CA ALA A 137 -11.68 -6.45 -6.43
C ALA A 137 -11.35 -7.70 -5.60
N ALA A 138 -11.40 -8.89 -6.21
CA ALA A 138 -11.02 -10.14 -5.53
C ALA A 138 -9.53 -10.15 -5.15
N PHE A 139 -8.65 -9.77 -6.08
CA PHE A 139 -7.22 -9.63 -5.79
C PHE A 139 -6.98 -8.60 -4.68
N ALA A 140 -7.63 -7.44 -4.76
CA ALA A 140 -7.45 -6.40 -3.75
C ALA A 140 -7.88 -6.86 -2.35
N ARG A 141 -9.01 -7.57 -2.24
CA ARG A 141 -9.47 -8.16 -0.97
C ARG A 141 -8.48 -9.16 -0.40
N ALA A 142 -7.86 -9.99 -1.25
CA ALA A 142 -6.89 -11.00 -0.84
C ALA A 142 -5.59 -10.37 -0.28
N GLN A 143 -5.18 -9.20 -0.77
CA GLN A 143 -3.95 -8.53 -0.30
C GLN A 143 -4.16 -7.68 0.96
N LEU A 144 -5.39 -7.25 1.27
CA LEU A 144 -5.65 -6.36 2.41
C LEU A 144 -5.18 -6.91 3.78
N PRO A 145 -5.34 -8.20 4.12
CA PRO A 145 -4.80 -8.76 5.37
C PRO A 145 -3.28 -8.64 5.45
N VAL A 146 -2.57 -8.92 4.35
CA VAL A 146 -1.10 -8.86 4.27
C VAL A 146 -0.62 -7.41 4.47
N LEU A 147 -1.21 -6.46 3.74
CA LEU A 147 -0.87 -5.04 3.88
C LEU A 147 -1.09 -4.50 5.30
N ARG A 148 -2.15 -4.95 5.97
CA ARG A 148 -2.43 -4.59 7.38
C ARG A 148 -1.41 -5.20 8.34
N HIS A 149 -0.99 -6.44 8.09
CA HIS A 149 0.06 -7.08 8.86
C HIS A 149 1.39 -6.33 8.73
N HIS A 150 1.78 -5.96 7.51
CA HIS A 150 2.98 -5.14 7.27
C HIS A 150 2.91 -3.78 7.96
N LEU A 151 1.75 -3.09 7.92
CA LEU A 151 1.56 -1.84 8.64
C LEU A 151 1.74 -2.01 10.15
N GLN A 152 1.24 -3.11 10.72
CA GLN A 152 1.41 -3.41 12.14
C GLN A 152 2.90 -3.63 12.47
N MET A 153 3.61 -4.43 11.67
CA MET A 153 5.05 -4.60 11.79
C MET A 153 5.75 -3.23 11.79
N ALA A 154 5.47 -2.39 10.80
CA ALA A 154 6.10 -1.07 10.66
C ALA A 154 5.89 -0.20 11.91
N ARG A 155 4.69 -0.25 12.51
CA ARG A 155 4.41 0.42 13.79
C ARG A 155 5.18 -0.18 14.95
N ASP A 156 5.38 -1.48 14.99
CA ASP A 156 6.15 -2.18 16.03
C ASP A 156 7.62 -1.79 15.97
N LEU A 157 8.20 -1.77 14.77
CA LEU A 157 9.56 -1.28 14.53
C LEU A 157 9.71 0.19 14.91
N GLN A 158 8.71 1.03 14.58
CA GLN A 158 8.73 2.43 15.00
C GLN A 158 8.78 2.54 16.53
N ARG A 159 7.99 1.75 17.27
CA ARG A 159 8.01 1.80 18.75
C ARG A 159 9.35 1.40 19.36
N GLN A 160 10.07 0.44 18.76
CA GLN A 160 11.42 0.06 19.22
C GLN A 160 12.48 1.13 18.94
N THR A 161 12.20 2.04 18.00
CA THR A 161 13.13 3.05 17.49
C THR A 161 12.76 4.48 17.89
N ARG A 162 11.76 4.64 18.77
CA ARG A 162 11.39 5.92 19.42
C ARG A 162 12.36 6.31 20.51
#